data_AF-A0A9E5RM17-F1
#
_entry.id   AF-A0A9E5RM17-F1
#
_cell.length_a   1.000
_cell.length_b   1.000
_cell.length_c   1.000
_cell.angle_alpha   90.00
_cell.angle_beta   90.00
_cell.angle_gamma   90.00
#
_symmetry.space_group_name_H-M   'P 1'
#
loop_
_entity.id
_entity.type
_entity.pdbx_description
1 polymer ?
#
loop_
_entity_poly.entity_id
_entity_poly.type
_entity_poly.pdbx_seq_one_letter_code
_entity_poly.pdbx_strand_id
1 'polypeptide(L)'
;MTYFSIFVYDFYQKSSIHKIQKMNSQEIEQNIKRIFENFSEDNFLFDLLLAYGISKTSITRLKTGDYNLSKTEGEILYKKKVFFKVENADKLLISIESVAKDERIVKHAPRFAILTDFQNVVAKDLKLGKNLDISIQDLPNHYAFFLPLAGSEVYHSTNDNEADRNAAHRMAQLYNELVTKNDGVYTSKENIHNLNIFFSRLLFCFFAEDTEIFDIESIFTDTLVQHTNENGSDTHQFLDRLFDKLNTENAVGFPAHLAQFPYVNGGLFRDKIDVPVFTAKARKILIELGELNWRQINPESFNRTWERLLQPSPPSLP
;
A
#
# COMPACT_ATOMS: atom_id res chain seq x y z
N MET A 1 12.96 3.64 -15.78
CA MET A 1 11.89 3.10 -14.91
C MET A 1 12.41 2.25 -13.76
N THR A 2 13.48 1.46 -13.91
CA THR A 2 14.02 0.59 -12.85
C THR A 2 14.41 1.34 -11.55
N TYR A 3 14.93 2.57 -11.65
CA TYR A 3 15.29 3.38 -10.48
C TYR A 3 14.09 3.93 -9.70
N PHE A 4 12.95 4.14 -10.36
CA PHE A 4 11.71 4.65 -9.76
C PHE A 4 11.09 3.60 -8.84
N SER A 5 10.95 2.37 -9.35
CA SER A 5 10.42 1.23 -8.59
C SER A 5 11.35 0.78 -7.46
N ILE A 6 12.67 0.81 -7.64
CA ILE A 6 13.63 0.48 -6.56
C ILE A 6 13.60 1.53 -5.44
N PHE A 7 13.56 2.82 -5.77
CA PHE A 7 13.64 3.87 -4.75
C PHE A 7 12.35 3.98 -3.93
N VAL A 8 11.18 3.94 -4.57
CA VAL A 8 9.89 3.96 -3.86
C VAL A 8 9.75 2.72 -2.95
N TYR A 9 10.19 1.55 -3.43
CA TYR A 9 10.18 0.31 -2.64
C TYR A 9 11.15 0.36 -1.46
N ASP A 10 12.42 0.74 -1.68
CA ASP A 10 13.44 0.85 -0.63
C ASP A 10 13.08 1.92 0.40
N PHE A 11 12.46 3.03 -0.03
CA PHE A 11 12.05 4.12 0.84
C PHE A 11 10.82 3.76 1.69
N TYR A 12 9.82 3.09 1.10
CA TYR A 12 8.65 2.58 1.83
C TYR A 12 9.05 1.50 2.85
N GLN A 13 9.99 0.62 2.48
CA GLN A 13 10.57 -0.34 3.42
C GLN A 13 11.33 0.37 4.55
N LYS A 14 12.21 1.34 4.25
CA LYS A 14 13.01 2.05 5.26
C LYS A 14 12.21 2.93 6.22
N SER A 15 11.13 3.57 5.76
CA SER A 15 10.20 4.31 6.64
C SER A 15 9.40 3.38 7.56
N SER A 16 9.11 2.14 7.12
CA SER A 16 8.53 1.08 7.96
C SER A 16 9.51 0.40 8.93
N ILE A 17 10.83 0.65 8.83
CA ILE A 17 11.86 -0.13 9.56
C ILE A 17 11.98 0.21 11.07
N HIS A 18 11.26 1.19 11.61
CA HIS A 18 11.21 1.40 13.07
C HIS A 18 9.95 0.79 13.72
N LYS A 19 9.79 -0.54 13.65
CA LYS A 19 9.36 -1.42 14.75
C LYS A 19 9.12 -2.87 14.29
N ILE A 20 9.89 -3.79 14.90
CA ILE A 20 9.66 -5.24 15.03
C ILE A 20 9.89 -6.03 13.74
N GLN A 21 10.84 -6.96 13.80
CA GLN A 21 11.13 -7.96 12.78
C GLN A 21 9.84 -8.69 12.35
N LYS A 22 9.31 -8.29 11.19
CA LYS A 22 8.04 -8.76 10.62
C LYS A 22 8.36 -9.57 9.36
N MET A 23 7.72 -10.73 9.21
CA MET A 23 7.81 -11.53 7.99
C MET A 23 7.42 -10.70 6.77
N ASN A 24 8.15 -10.87 5.67
CA ASN A 24 7.86 -10.16 4.43
C ASN A 24 6.58 -10.73 3.77
N SER A 25 5.79 -9.88 3.13
CA SER A 25 4.54 -10.23 2.42
C SER A 25 4.72 -11.38 1.43
N GLN A 26 5.85 -11.38 0.70
CA GLN A 26 6.19 -12.46 -0.25
C GLN A 26 6.46 -13.81 0.41
N GLU A 27 7.04 -13.82 1.61
CA GLU A 27 7.28 -15.07 2.37
C GLU A 27 5.94 -15.65 2.84
N ILE A 28 5.00 -14.80 3.26
CA ILE A 28 3.65 -15.21 3.66
C ILE A 28 2.91 -15.82 2.47
N GLU A 29 2.94 -15.17 1.30
CA GLU A 29 2.32 -15.70 0.08
C GLU A 29 2.88 -17.09 -0.28
N GLN A 30 4.20 -17.25 -0.27
CA GLN A 30 4.84 -18.54 -0.54
C GLN A 30 4.48 -19.61 0.50
N ASN A 31 4.42 -19.24 1.78
CA ASN A 31 4.04 -20.17 2.83
C ASN A 31 2.60 -20.67 2.66
N ILE A 32 1.67 -19.81 2.22
CA ILE A 32 0.29 -20.22 1.95
C ILE A 32 0.21 -21.12 0.73
N LYS A 33 0.96 -20.82 -0.35
CA LYS A 33 1.03 -21.73 -1.52
C LYS A 33 1.43 -23.14 -1.12
N ARG A 34 2.40 -23.29 -0.20
CA ARG A 34 2.83 -24.60 0.32
C ARG A 34 1.75 -25.36 1.10
N ILE A 35 0.78 -24.67 1.71
CA ILE A 35 -0.35 -25.33 2.39
C ILE A 35 -1.13 -26.18 1.38
N PHE A 36 -1.29 -25.69 0.15
CA PHE A 36 -2.07 -26.36 -0.89
C PHE A 36 -1.27 -27.44 -1.64
N GLU A 37 0.05 -27.50 -1.49
CA GLU A 37 0.87 -28.61 -2.00
C GLU A 37 0.58 -29.93 -1.27
N ASN A 38 0.26 -29.85 0.03
CA ASN A 38 -0.08 -31.00 0.88
C ASN A 38 -1.28 -30.67 1.78
N PHE A 39 -2.41 -30.34 1.16
CA PHE A 39 -3.60 -29.86 1.86
C PHE A 39 -4.16 -30.91 2.84
N SER A 40 -4.46 -30.47 4.07
CA SER A 40 -5.07 -31.29 5.12
C SER A 40 -6.13 -30.46 5.85
N GLU A 41 -7.37 -30.94 5.81
CA GLU A 41 -8.51 -30.28 6.47
C GLU A 41 -8.28 -30.09 7.97
N ASP A 42 -7.79 -31.15 8.64
CA ASP A 42 -7.49 -31.15 10.08
C ASP A 42 -6.39 -30.14 10.47
N ASN A 43 -5.45 -29.87 9.56
CA ASN A 43 -4.31 -28.99 9.83
C ASN A 43 -4.47 -27.57 9.26
N PHE A 44 -5.45 -27.33 8.38
CA PHE A 44 -5.58 -26.12 7.61
C PHE A 44 -5.48 -24.83 8.44
N LEU A 45 -6.28 -24.69 9.50
CA LEU A 45 -6.22 -23.49 10.35
C LEU A 45 -4.83 -23.29 10.97
N PHE A 46 -4.21 -24.38 11.41
CA PHE A 46 -2.92 -24.32 12.09
C PHE A 46 -1.79 -23.97 11.13
N ASP A 47 -1.82 -24.55 9.93
CA ASP A 47 -0.87 -24.23 8.86
C ASP A 47 -1.06 -22.80 8.37
N LEU A 48 -2.30 -22.32 8.28
CA LEU A 48 -2.61 -20.92 7.99
C LEU A 48 -1.99 -20.01 9.05
N LEU A 49 -2.24 -20.25 10.34
CA LEU A 49 -1.68 -19.46 11.42
C LEU A 49 -0.14 -19.48 11.42
N LEU A 50 0.49 -20.63 11.14
CA LEU A 50 1.94 -20.75 10.97
C LEU A 50 2.46 -19.90 9.81
N ALA A 51 1.75 -19.88 8.68
CA ALA A 51 2.13 -19.08 7.52
C ALA A 51 2.15 -17.56 7.80
N TYR A 52 1.34 -17.08 8.75
CA TYR A 52 1.37 -15.69 9.25
C TYR A 52 2.25 -15.48 10.49
N GLY A 53 3.13 -16.43 10.82
CA GLY A 53 4.14 -16.26 11.86
C GLY A 53 3.66 -16.51 13.29
N ILE A 54 2.50 -17.14 13.50
CA ILE A 54 2.13 -17.63 14.83
C ILE A 54 3.09 -18.77 15.21
N SER A 55 3.68 -18.70 16.41
CA SER A 55 4.71 -19.66 16.81
C SER A 55 4.20 -21.09 16.90
N LYS A 56 5.02 -22.08 16.54
CA LYS A 56 4.72 -23.52 16.70
C LYS A 56 4.25 -23.86 18.11
N THR A 57 4.86 -23.25 19.14
CA THR A 57 4.44 -23.41 20.54
C THR A 57 3.00 -22.97 20.76
N SER A 58 2.58 -21.83 20.21
CA SER A 58 1.19 -21.36 20.32
C SER A 58 0.22 -22.29 19.60
N ILE A 59 0.62 -22.81 18.45
CA ILE A 59 -0.15 -23.78 17.67
C ILE A 59 -0.33 -25.09 18.44
N THR A 60 0.73 -25.63 19.03
CA THR A 60 0.63 -26.82 19.88
C THR A 60 -0.36 -26.61 21.03
N ARG A 61 -0.28 -25.46 21.72
CA ARG A 61 -1.21 -25.13 22.80
C ARG A 61 -2.65 -24.92 22.32
N LEU A 62 -2.84 -24.47 21.08
CA LEU A 62 -4.17 -24.37 20.48
C LEU A 62 -4.74 -25.76 20.17
N LYS A 63 -3.90 -26.69 19.65
CA LYS A 63 -4.27 -28.09 19.39
C LYS A 63 -4.59 -28.87 20.67
N THR A 64 -3.84 -28.65 21.75
CA THR A 64 -4.08 -29.34 23.04
C THR A 64 -5.26 -28.76 23.82
N GLY A 65 -5.84 -27.65 23.37
CA GLY A 65 -7.01 -27.01 23.98
C GLY A 65 -6.70 -25.87 24.95
N ASP A 66 -5.45 -25.71 25.41
CA ASP A 66 -5.05 -24.63 26.35
C ASP A 66 -5.44 -23.23 25.84
N TYR A 67 -5.28 -22.99 24.54
CA TYR A 67 -5.56 -21.72 23.88
C TYR A 67 -6.89 -21.70 23.14
N ASN A 68 -7.58 -22.84 23.02
CA ASN A 68 -8.89 -22.90 22.42
C ASN A 68 -9.95 -22.57 23.48
N LEU A 69 -10.57 -21.41 23.33
CA LEU A 69 -11.59 -20.94 24.27
C LEU A 69 -13.01 -21.41 23.92
N SER A 70 -13.21 -22.05 22.77
CA SER A 70 -14.48 -22.70 22.46
C SER A 70 -14.54 -24.08 23.10
N LYS A 71 -15.74 -24.46 23.54
CA LYS A 71 -16.06 -25.80 24.04
C LYS A 71 -16.92 -26.59 23.06
N THR A 72 -17.27 -25.99 21.92
CA THR A 72 -18.05 -26.63 20.87
C THR A 72 -17.11 -27.45 20.00
N GLU A 73 -17.52 -28.68 19.68
CA GLU A 73 -16.79 -29.51 18.72
C GLU A 73 -16.77 -28.84 17.34
N GLY A 74 -15.62 -28.89 16.66
CA GLY A 74 -15.42 -28.22 15.36
C GLY A 74 -15.22 -26.71 15.43
N GLU A 75 -15.18 -26.09 16.61
CA GLU A 75 -14.87 -24.66 16.80
C GLU A 75 -13.50 -24.44 17.44
N ILE A 76 -12.80 -23.43 16.93
CA ILE A 76 -11.56 -22.93 17.53
C ILE A 76 -11.69 -21.43 17.79
N LEU A 77 -11.61 -21.02 19.05
CA LEU A 77 -11.60 -19.62 19.44
C LEU A 77 -10.26 -19.24 20.04
N TYR A 78 -9.41 -18.61 19.24
CA TYR A 78 -8.11 -18.09 19.66
C TYR A 78 -8.19 -16.59 19.95
N LYS A 79 -8.13 -16.24 21.23
CA LYS A 79 -8.24 -14.85 21.75
C LYS A 79 -7.39 -13.86 20.96
N LYS A 80 -7.97 -12.72 20.59
CA LYS A 80 -7.32 -11.64 19.80
C LYS A 80 -6.82 -12.03 18.41
N LYS A 81 -7.03 -13.26 17.95
CA LYS A 81 -6.49 -13.76 16.68
C LYS A 81 -7.61 -14.21 15.75
N VAL A 82 -8.20 -15.38 15.99
CA VAL A 82 -9.18 -15.98 15.07
C VAL A 82 -10.28 -16.72 15.81
N PHE A 83 -11.49 -16.67 15.25
CA PHE A 83 -12.51 -17.68 15.44
C PHE A 83 -12.58 -18.51 14.15
N PHE A 84 -12.60 -19.84 14.28
CA PHE A 84 -12.68 -20.76 13.16
C PHE A 84 -13.78 -21.79 13.41
N LYS A 85 -14.54 -22.12 12.35
CA LYS A 85 -15.60 -23.13 12.40
C LYS A 85 -15.76 -23.81 11.04
N VAL A 86 -15.91 -25.13 11.04
CA VAL A 86 -16.37 -25.87 9.86
C VAL A 86 -17.89 -25.81 9.78
N GLU A 87 -18.43 -25.42 8.64
CA GLU A 87 -19.86 -25.21 8.43
C GLU A 87 -20.28 -25.63 7.02
N ASN A 88 -21.55 -25.97 6.84
CA ASN A 88 -22.06 -26.37 5.54
C ASN A 88 -22.08 -25.20 4.54
N ALA A 89 -21.85 -25.49 3.26
CA ALA A 89 -21.76 -24.52 2.16
C ALA A 89 -22.92 -23.51 2.13
N ASP A 90 -24.16 -24.00 2.33
CA ASP A 90 -25.40 -23.21 2.30
C ASP A 90 -25.56 -22.25 3.49
N LYS A 91 -24.75 -22.44 4.54
CA LYS A 91 -24.83 -21.68 5.79
C LYS A 91 -23.64 -20.76 6.04
N LEU A 92 -22.56 -20.84 5.27
CA LEU A 92 -21.33 -20.06 5.50
C LEU A 92 -21.60 -18.56 5.68
N LEU A 93 -22.32 -17.95 4.73
CA LEU A 93 -22.62 -16.51 4.73
C LEU A 93 -23.59 -16.09 5.85
N ILE A 94 -24.52 -16.96 6.24
CA ILE A 94 -25.48 -16.66 7.31
C ILE A 94 -24.79 -16.80 8.67
N SER A 95 -23.99 -17.86 8.84
CA SER A 95 -23.26 -18.15 10.06
C SER A 95 -22.15 -17.13 10.35
N ILE A 96 -21.47 -16.58 9.34
CA ILE A 96 -20.42 -15.55 9.58
C ILE A 96 -21.01 -14.27 10.19
N GLU A 97 -22.22 -13.89 9.79
CA GLU A 97 -22.92 -12.71 10.32
C GLU A 97 -23.44 -12.93 11.74
N SER A 98 -23.84 -14.16 12.10
CA SER A 98 -24.24 -14.50 13.46
C SER A 98 -23.04 -14.56 14.41
N VAL A 99 -21.91 -15.11 13.94
CA VAL A 99 -20.63 -15.16 14.66
C VAL A 99 -20.14 -13.77 15.06
N ALA A 100 -20.29 -12.78 14.18
CA ALA A 100 -19.91 -11.39 14.46
C ALA A 100 -20.71 -10.75 15.61
N LYS A 101 -21.85 -11.33 16.00
CA LYS A 101 -22.74 -10.85 17.06
C LYS A 101 -22.75 -11.76 18.29
N ASP A 102 -22.13 -12.94 18.25
CA ASP A 102 -22.11 -13.88 19.36
C ASP A 102 -21.24 -13.35 20.51
N GLU A 103 -21.87 -13.03 21.64
CA GLU A 103 -21.20 -12.49 22.83
C GLU A 103 -20.05 -13.37 23.35
N ARG A 104 -20.16 -14.70 23.19
CA ARG A 104 -19.11 -15.65 23.58
C ARG A 104 -17.83 -15.40 22.79
N ILE A 105 -17.96 -15.04 21.52
CA ILE A 105 -16.86 -14.81 20.58
C ILE A 105 -16.36 -13.37 20.74
N VAL A 106 -17.26 -12.40 20.70
CA VAL A 106 -16.96 -10.95 20.79
C VAL A 106 -16.17 -10.62 22.05
N LYS A 107 -16.48 -11.25 23.19
CA LYS A 107 -15.75 -11.07 24.46
C LYS A 107 -14.25 -11.35 24.35
N HIS A 108 -13.84 -12.26 23.47
CA HIS A 108 -12.44 -12.63 23.27
C HIS A 108 -11.75 -11.83 22.15
N ALA A 109 -12.51 -10.94 21.51
CA ALA A 109 -12.07 -9.99 20.49
C ALA A 109 -11.17 -10.60 19.41
N PRO A 110 -11.51 -11.76 18.79
CA PRO A 110 -10.72 -12.30 17.70
C PRO A 110 -10.64 -11.27 16.56
N ARG A 111 -9.49 -11.21 15.87
CA ARG A 111 -9.34 -10.30 14.74
C ARG A 111 -10.18 -10.77 13.54
N PHE A 112 -10.18 -12.07 13.27
CA PHE A 112 -10.93 -12.66 12.17
C PHE A 112 -11.93 -13.70 12.64
N ALA A 113 -13.05 -13.82 11.93
CA ALA A 113 -13.86 -15.03 11.89
C ALA A 113 -13.62 -15.73 10.55
N ILE A 114 -13.45 -17.05 10.55
CA ILE A 114 -13.15 -17.87 9.37
C ILE A 114 -14.06 -19.10 9.40
N LEU A 115 -14.92 -19.24 8.40
CA LEU A 115 -15.80 -20.38 8.20
C LEU A 115 -15.46 -21.06 6.88
N THR A 116 -15.49 -22.39 6.84
CA THR A 116 -15.14 -23.16 5.64
C THR A 116 -15.90 -24.48 5.58
N ASP A 117 -16.20 -24.91 4.36
CA ASP A 117 -16.64 -26.28 4.01
C ASP A 117 -15.51 -27.07 3.30
N PHE A 118 -14.29 -26.50 3.30
CA PHE A 118 -13.10 -26.95 2.58
C PHE A 118 -13.17 -26.91 1.05
N GLN A 119 -14.22 -26.33 0.48
CA GLN A 119 -14.29 -25.93 -0.93
C GLN A 119 -14.25 -24.40 -1.08
N ASN A 120 -14.95 -23.72 -0.19
CA ASN A 120 -15.08 -22.27 -0.07
C ASN A 120 -14.68 -21.83 1.34
N VAL A 121 -14.13 -20.63 1.43
CA VAL A 121 -13.82 -19.99 2.71
C VAL A 121 -14.49 -18.62 2.77
N VAL A 122 -15.28 -18.43 3.82
CA VAL A 122 -15.88 -17.14 4.16
C VAL A 122 -15.19 -16.61 5.40
N ALA A 123 -14.60 -15.44 5.32
CA ALA A 123 -13.95 -14.80 6.44
C ALA A 123 -14.38 -13.36 6.63
N LYS A 124 -14.33 -12.89 7.87
CA LYS A 124 -14.66 -11.52 8.24
C LYS A 124 -13.59 -10.95 9.16
N ASP A 125 -13.05 -9.79 8.80
CA ASP A 125 -12.30 -8.95 9.73
C ASP A 125 -13.29 -8.31 10.69
N LEU A 126 -13.28 -8.75 11.94
CA LEU A 126 -14.20 -8.28 12.97
C LEU A 126 -13.87 -6.88 13.48
N LYS A 127 -12.66 -6.36 13.22
CA LYS A 127 -12.26 -5.00 13.56
C LYS A 127 -12.64 -3.99 12.47
N LEU A 128 -12.47 -4.33 11.19
CA LEU A 128 -12.77 -3.43 10.06
C LEU A 128 -14.10 -3.70 9.37
N GLY A 129 -14.76 -4.82 9.66
CA GLY A 129 -16.00 -5.24 9.00
C GLY A 129 -15.82 -5.71 7.55
N LYS A 130 -14.59 -5.96 7.09
CA LYS A 130 -14.31 -6.46 5.73
C LYS A 130 -14.62 -7.95 5.63
N ASN A 131 -15.21 -8.35 4.51
CA ASN A 131 -15.52 -9.75 4.21
C ASN A 131 -14.59 -10.31 3.12
N LEU A 132 -14.40 -11.61 3.14
CA LEU A 132 -13.76 -12.43 2.12
C LEU A 132 -14.67 -13.63 1.84
N ASP A 133 -14.95 -13.89 0.58
CA ASP A 133 -15.74 -15.04 0.12
C ASP A 133 -15.13 -15.53 -1.19
N ILE A 134 -14.44 -16.67 -1.12
CA ILE A 134 -13.63 -17.21 -2.21
C ILE A 134 -13.63 -18.74 -2.18
N SER A 135 -13.24 -19.36 -3.30
CA SER A 135 -12.78 -20.75 -3.24
C SER A 135 -11.54 -20.86 -2.36
N ILE A 136 -11.45 -21.92 -1.56
CA ILE A 136 -10.30 -22.12 -0.67
C ILE A 136 -8.98 -22.20 -1.45
N GLN A 137 -9.01 -22.70 -2.69
CA GLN A 137 -7.84 -22.81 -3.58
C GLN A 137 -7.29 -21.43 -4.01
N ASP A 138 -8.12 -20.39 -3.97
CA ASP A 138 -7.74 -19.01 -4.31
C ASP A 138 -7.15 -18.25 -3.12
N LEU A 139 -7.08 -18.86 -1.94
CA LEU A 139 -6.51 -18.24 -0.74
C LEU A 139 -5.08 -17.71 -0.93
N PRO A 140 -4.17 -18.35 -1.71
CA PRO A 140 -2.86 -17.78 -2.00
C PRO A 140 -2.91 -16.41 -2.70
N ASN A 141 -3.94 -16.14 -3.51
CA ASN A 141 -4.11 -14.85 -4.19
C ASN A 141 -4.75 -13.78 -3.28
N HIS A 142 -5.29 -14.20 -2.13
CA HIS A 142 -5.98 -13.37 -1.15
C HIS A 142 -5.26 -13.34 0.21
N TYR A 143 -3.99 -13.76 0.26
CA TYR A 143 -3.18 -13.82 1.48
C TYR A 143 -3.15 -12.49 2.25
N ALA A 144 -3.25 -11.38 1.53
CA ALA A 144 -3.25 -10.08 2.14
C ALA A 144 -4.39 -9.82 3.14
N PHE A 145 -5.51 -10.53 2.99
CA PHE A 145 -6.67 -10.37 3.87
C PHE A 145 -6.33 -10.68 5.34
N PHE A 146 -5.39 -11.59 5.59
CA PHE A 146 -5.02 -12.03 6.94
C PHE A 146 -3.68 -11.47 7.44
N LEU A 147 -3.04 -10.53 6.72
CA LEU A 147 -1.81 -9.86 7.16
C LEU A 147 -1.84 -9.26 8.58
N PRO A 148 -3.00 -8.78 9.09
CA PRO A 148 -3.10 -8.38 10.50
C PRO A 148 -2.75 -9.47 11.51
N LEU A 149 -2.84 -10.77 11.15
CA LEU A 149 -2.37 -11.87 12.01
C LEU A 149 -0.87 -11.83 12.24
N ALA A 150 -0.10 -11.45 11.21
CA ALA A 150 1.36 -11.22 11.25
C ALA A 150 1.75 -9.87 11.87
N GLY A 151 0.76 -9.14 12.43
CA GLY A 151 0.94 -7.84 13.05
C GLY A 151 0.91 -6.66 12.08
N SER A 152 0.73 -6.90 10.77
CA SER A 152 0.63 -5.85 9.74
C SER A 152 -0.81 -5.39 9.60
N GLU A 153 -1.14 -4.23 10.17
CA GLU A 153 -2.45 -3.58 9.96
C GLU A 153 -2.66 -3.10 8.51
N VAL A 154 -1.62 -3.18 7.66
CA VAL A 154 -1.67 -2.87 6.24
C VAL A 154 -2.21 -4.07 5.48
N TYR A 155 -3.48 -4.00 5.08
CA TYR A 155 -4.02 -4.87 4.02
C TYR A 155 -3.25 -4.57 2.74
N HIS A 156 -2.43 -5.50 2.25
CA HIS A 156 -1.97 -5.46 0.86
C HIS A 156 -3.12 -5.91 -0.04
N SER A 157 -4.24 -5.20 -0.08
CA SER A 157 -5.35 -5.61 -0.96
C SER A 157 -4.80 -5.80 -2.38
N THR A 158 -4.82 -7.03 -2.85
CA THR A 158 -4.55 -7.42 -4.25
C THR A 158 -5.64 -6.92 -5.19
N ASN A 159 -6.64 -6.22 -4.67
CA ASN A 159 -7.48 -5.35 -5.47
C ASN A 159 -6.76 -4.02 -5.65
N ASP A 160 -6.41 -3.76 -6.91
CA ASP A 160 -6.30 -2.46 -7.57
C ASP A 160 -7.39 -1.53 -7.00
N ASN A 161 -7.11 -0.92 -5.84
CA ASN A 161 -8.12 -0.18 -5.11
C ASN A 161 -8.39 1.09 -5.94
N GLU A 162 -9.61 1.61 -5.85
CA GLU A 162 -9.98 2.77 -6.67
C GLU A 162 -9.01 3.95 -6.49
N ALA A 163 -8.41 4.09 -5.30
CA ALA A 163 -7.42 5.11 -5.01
C ALA A 163 -6.10 4.90 -5.78
N ASP A 164 -5.55 3.68 -5.83
CA ASP A 164 -4.34 3.32 -6.57
C ASP A 164 -4.53 3.61 -8.06
N ARG A 165 -5.66 3.16 -8.62
CA ARG A 165 -6.02 3.40 -10.03
C ARG A 165 -6.15 4.87 -10.33
N ASN A 166 -6.89 5.59 -9.50
CA ASN A 166 -7.14 7.01 -9.67
C ASN A 166 -5.83 7.80 -9.60
N ALA A 167 -4.98 7.51 -8.61
CA ALA A 167 -3.66 8.11 -8.46
C ALA A 167 -2.77 7.83 -9.68
N ALA A 168 -2.67 6.57 -10.12
CA ALA A 168 -1.86 6.20 -11.28
C ALA A 168 -2.37 6.87 -12.58
N HIS A 169 -3.69 6.92 -12.78
CA HIS A 169 -4.29 7.61 -13.93
C HIS A 169 -4.03 9.12 -13.90
N ARG A 170 -4.16 9.77 -12.74
CA ARG A 170 -3.89 11.21 -12.58
C ARG A 170 -2.43 11.54 -12.78
N MET A 171 -1.53 10.71 -12.26
CA MET A 171 -0.11 10.83 -12.53
C MET A 171 0.17 10.74 -14.04
N ALA A 172 -0.62 9.95 -14.79
CA ALA A 172 -0.37 9.70 -16.23
C ALA A 172 -0.84 10.87 -17.06
N GLN A 173 -1.95 11.46 -16.64
CA GLN A 173 -2.40 12.74 -17.15
C GLN A 173 -1.33 13.81 -16.91
N LEU A 174 -0.77 13.92 -15.70
CA LEU A 174 0.30 14.89 -15.43
C LEU A 174 1.52 14.68 -16.34
N TYR A 175 1.96 13.43 -16.49
CA TYR A 175 3.08 13.09 -17.37
C TYR A 175 2.82 13.48 -18.82
N ASN A 176 1.66 13.13 -19.36
CA ASN A 176 1.29 13.47 -20.72
C ASN A 176 1.21 15.00 -20.92
N GLU A 177 0.67 15.74 -19.96
CA GLU A 177 0.61 17.21 -20.03
C GLU A 177 2.00 17.85 -20.02
N LEU A 178 2.90 17.36 -19.16
CA LEU A 178 4.28 17.87 -19.08
C LEU A 178 5.09 17.53 -20.32
N VAL A 179 4.98 16.30 -20.83
CA VAL A 179 5.58 15.90 -22.11
C VAL A 179 5.08 16.78 -23.25
N THR A 180 3.76 17.01 -23.31
CA THR A 180 3.15 17.83 -24.38
C THR A 180 3.62 19.29 -24.33
N LYS A 181 3.82 19.83 -23.13
CA LYS A 181 4.24 21.23 -22.96
C LYS A 181 5.74 21.45 -23.18
N ASN A 182 6.55 20.44 -22.91
CA ASN A 182 8.00 20.55 -22.92
C ASN A 182 8.56 19.81 -24.14
N ASP A 183 8.63 20.52 -25.26
CA ASP A 183 9.25 20.03 -26.49
C ASP A 183 10.69 19.58 -26.18
N GLY A 184 11.02 18.33 -26.51
CA GLY A 184 12.35 17.78 -26.28
C GLY A 184 12.47 16.77 -25.15
N VAL A 185 11.40 16.46 -24.40
CA VAL A 185 11.48 15.41 -23.37
C VAL A 185 11.96 14.07 -23.94
N TYR A 186 11.55 13.71 -25.16
CA TYR A 186 11.95 12.47 -25.82
C TYR A 186 13.16 12.60 -26.76
N THR A 187 13.87 13.73 -26.77
CA THR A 187 15.02 13.90 -27.68
C THR A 187 16.31 13.26 -27.16
N SER A 188 16.39 12.98 -25.85
CA SER A 188 17.56 12.30 -25.25
C SER A 188 17.14 11.35 -24.13
N LYS A 189 17.96 10.31 -23.89
CA LYS A 189 17.80 9.42 -22.73
C LYS A 189 17.94 10.17 -21.40
N GLU A 190 18.73 11.24 -21.39
CA GLU A 190 18.95 12.11 -20.24
C GLU A 190 17.68 12.88 -19.88
N ASN A 191 16.97 13.45 -20.86
CA ASN A 191 15.71 14.18 -20.61
C ASN A 191 14.62 13.26 -20.04
N ILE A 192 14.52 12.04 -20.57
CA ILE A 192 13.62 11.01 -20.03
C ILE A 192 14.05 10.62 -18.60
N HIS A 193 15.35 10.53 -18.34
CA HIS A 193 15.87 10.22 -17.02
C HIS A 193 15.53 11.32 -16.00
N ASN A 194 15.76 12.59 -16.35
CA ASN A 194 15.42 13.75 -15.53
C ASN A 194 13.92 13.79 -15.21
N LEU A 195 13.06 13.53 -16.21
CA LEU A 195 11.63 13.45 -15.99
C LEU A 195 11.24 12.31 -15.02
N ASN A 196 11.88 11.15 -15.12
CA ASN A 196 11.63 10.05 -14.18
C ASN A 196 12.06 10.42 -12.74
N ILE A 197 13.22 11.06 -12.56
CA ILE A 197 13.64 11.54 -11.22
C ILE A 197 12.65 12.58 -10.70
N PHE A 198 12.19 13.50 -11.56
CA PHE A 198 11.19 14.50 -11.21
C PHE A 198 9.92 13.87 -10.64
N PHE A 199 9.35 12.88 -11.34
CA PHE A 199 8.17 12.15 -10.85
C PHE A 199 8.45 11.39 -9.54
N SER A 200 9.65 10.82 -9.36
CA SER A 200 10.02 10.18 -8.09
C SER A 200 10.00 11.17 -6.92
N ARG A 201 10.45 12.41 -7.16
CA ARG A 201 10.45 13.48 -6.15
C ARG A 201 9.05 13.94 -5.81
N LEU A 202 8.16 14.05 -6.80
CA LEU A 202 6.75 14.36 -6.56
C LEU A 202 6.09 13.29 -5.69
N LEU A 203 6.26 12.02 -6.05
CA LEU A 203 5.76 10.90 -5.22
C LEU A 203 6.29 10.97 -3.80
N PHE A 204 7.59 11.20 -3.63
CA PHE A 204 8.17 11.37 -2.30
C PHE A 204 7.45 12.46 -1.52
N CYS A 205 7.22 13.65 -2.11
CA CYS A 205 6.59 14.76 -1.40
C CYS A 205 5.15 14.44 -0.99
N PHE A 206 4.38 13.79 -1.86
CA PHE A 206 3.02 13.35 -1.56
C PHE A 206 2.97 12.30 -0.44
N PHE A 207 3.82 11.27 -0.50
CA PHE A 207 3.91 10.32 0.60
C PHE A 207 4.41 10.98 1.89
N ALA A 208 5.35 11.93 1.79
CA ALA A 208 5.98 12.52 2.96
C ALA A 208 5.04 13.45 3.75
N GLU A 209 4.22 14.24 3.07
CA GLU A 209 3.22 15.07 3.73
C GLU A 209 2.11 14.24 4.39
N ASP A 210 1.79 13.08 3.81
CA ASP A 210 0.77 12.19 4.35
C ASP A 210 1.32 11.23 5.41
N THR A 211 2.58 10.81 5.40
CA THR A 211 3.09 9.77 6.33
C THR A 211 3.89 10.32 7.51
N GLU A 212 3.67 11.58 7.87
CA GLU A 212 4.35 12.25 9.01
C GLU A 212 5.89 12.34 8.84
N ILE A 213 6.39 12.20 7.60
CA ILE A 213 7.81 12.46 7.28
C ILE A 213 8.05 13.97 7.27
N PHE A 214 7.09 14.73 6.78
CA PHE A 214 7.02 16.16 7.03
C PHE A 214 6.23 16.41 8.31
N ASP A 215 6.72 17.35 9.13
CA ASP A 215 6.14 17.63 10.45
C ASP A 215 4.73 18.23 10.38
N ILE A 216 4.34 18.77 9.22
CA ILE A 216 3.07 19.45 8.97
C ILE A 216 2.32 18.67 7.88
N GLU A 217 1.09 18.24 8.19
CA GLU A 217 0.19 17.56 7.26
C GLU A 217 -0.12 18.46 6.05
N SER A 218 -0.14 17.88 4.84
CA SER A 218 -0.41 18.58 3.57
C SER A 218 0.50 19.78 3.25
N ILE A 219 1.66 19.91 3.92
CA ILE A 219 2.56 21.06 3.76
C ILE A 219 3.05 21.25 2.32
N PHE A 220 3.27 20.16 1.56
CA PHE A 220 3.74 20.27 0.19
C PHE A 220 2.65 20.85 -0.70
N THR A 221 1.45 20.29 -0.61
CA THR A 221 0.29 20.72 -1.39
C THR A 221 -0.15 22.13 -1.02
N ASP A 222 -0.24 22.46 0.27
CA ASP A 222 -0.64 23.79 0.74
C ASP A 222 0.37 24.86 0.32
N THR A 223 1.67 24.59 0.50
CA THR A 223 2.72 25.56 0.11
C THR A 223 2.71 25.77 -1.41
N LEU A 224 2.52 24.70 -2.19
CA LEU A 224 2.39 24.79 -3.65
C LEU A 224 1.20 25.69 -4.05
N VAL A 225 0.03 25.48 -3.45
CA VAL A 225 -1.19 26.26 -3.76
C VAL A 225 -1.00 27.74 -3.41
N GLN A 226 -0.41 28.02 -2.25
CA GLN A 226 -0.26 29.39 -1.72
C GLN A 226 0.84 30.20 -2.41
N HIS A 227 1.86 29.54 -2.97
CA HIS A 227 3.07 30.20 -3.48
C HIS A 227 3.33 29.98 -4.98
N THR A 228 2.33 29.54 -5.74
CA THR A 228 2.40 29.47 -7.21
C THR A 228 1.17 30.08 -7.87
N ASN A 229 1.37 30.70 -9.02
CA ASN A 229 0.31 31.31 -9.80
C ASN A 229 -0.64 30.27 -10.40
N GLU A 230 -1.94 30.59 -10.46
CA GLU A 230 -2.98 29.69 -11.02
C GLU A 230 -2.69 29.26 -12.47
N ASN A 231 -2.00 30.11 -13.24
CA ASN A 231 -1.63 29.82 -14.63
C ASN A 231 -0.48 28.79 -14.76
N GLY A 232 0.15 28.37 -13.66
CA GLY A 232 1.23 27.38 -13.62
C GLY A 232 2.61 27.88 -14.06
N SER A 233 2.77 29.17 -14.37
CA SER A 233 3.99 29.68 -15.00
C SER A 233 5.23 29.60 -14.10
N ASP A 234 5.06 29.62 -12.78
CA ASP A 234 6.13 29.60 -11.77
C ASP A 234 6.23 28.27 -11.01
N THR A 235 5.36 27.29 -11.30
CA THR A 235 5.32 26.01 -10.58
C THR A 235 6.65 25.26 -10.66
N HIS A 236 7.32 25.29 -11.81
CA HIS A 236 8.61 24.64 -11.99
C HIS A 236 9.72 25.27 -11.13
N GLN A 237 9.72 26.60 -10.98
CA GLN A 237 10.70 27.33 -10.17
C GLN A 237 10.49 27.07 -8.68
N PHE A 238 9.23 26.98 -8.25
CA PHE A 238 8.88 26.59 -6.90
C PHE A 238 9.40 25.18 -6.57
N LEU A 239 9.11 24.19 -7.44
CA LEU A 239 9.52 22.80 -7.24
C LEU A 239 11.05 22.64 -7.26
N ASP A 240 11.74 23.34 -8.16
CA ASP A 240 13.22 23.34 -8.20
C ASP A 240 13.82 23.82 -6.87
N ARG A 241 13.31 24.96 -6.36
CA ARG A 241 13.78 25.53 -5.10
C ARG A 241 13.40 24.68 -3.88
N LEU A 242 12.25 24.01 -3.91
CA LEU A 242 11.84 23.05 -2.89
C LEU A 242 12.78 21.83 -2.87
N PHE A 243 13.10 21.26 -4.04
CA PHE A 243 14.00 20.10 -4.11
C PHE A 243 15.41 20.45 -3.64
N ASP A 244 15.89 21.65 -3.96
CA ASP A 244 17.14 22.18 -3.39
C ASP A 244 17.06 22.27 -1.86
N LYS A 245 15.93 22.73 -1.30
CA LYS A 245 15.74 22.79 0.16
C LYS A 245 15.73 21.41 0.81
N LEU A 246 15.09 20.42 0.20
CA LEU A 246 15.06 19.03 0.70
C LEU A 246 16.47 18.38 0.66
N ASN A 247 17.37 18.90 -0.17
CA ASN A 247 18.78 18.53 -0.24
C ASN A 247 19.72 19.44 0.60
N THR A 248 19.20 20.41 1.35
CA THR A 248 20.02 21.35 2.12
C THR A 248 19.64 21.34 3.61
N GLU A 249 20.60 20.97 4.45
CA GLU A 249 20.45 20.93 5.91
C GLU A 249 20.19 22.32 6.51
N ASN A 250 20.91 23.34 6.01
CA ASN A 250 20.74 24.70 6.45
C ASN A 250 19.58 25.40 5.70
N ALA A 251 18.67 26.02 6.44
CA ALA A 251 17.56 26.80 5.87
C ALA A 251 17.94 28.24 5.46
N VAL A 252 19.15 28.70 5.76
CA VAL A 252 19.62 30.05 5.41
C VAL A 252 19.58 30.26 3.89
N GLY A 253 18.91 31.34 3.45
CA GLY A 253 18.74 31.69 2.03
C GLY A 253 17.45 31.16 1.38
N PHE A 254 16.70 30.31 2.08
CA PHE A 254 15.38 29.88 1.65
C PHE A 254 14.28 30.81 2.19
N PRO A 255 13.18 31.01 1.44
CA PRO A 255 12.00 31.71 1.93
C PRO A 255 11.41 30.97 3.14
N ALA A 256 10.70 31.69 4.02
CA ALA A 256 10.09 31.11 5.21
C ALA A 256 9.20 29.89 4.91
N HIS A 257 8.43 29.94 3.82
CA HIS A 257 7.53 28.85 3.41
C HIS A 257 8.27 27.59 2.91
N LEU A 258 9.55 27.69 2.53
CA LEU A 258 10.38 26.52 2.22
C LEU A 258 11.27 26.12 3.40
N ALA A 259 11.66 27.07 4.26
CA ALA A 259 12.53 26.82 5.41
C ALA A 259 11.97 25.76 6.38
N GLN A 260 10.65 25.60 6.43
CA GLN A 260 9.93 24.60 7.22
C GLN A 260 10.10 23.15 6.73
N PHE A 261 10.57 22.91 5.50
CA PHE A 261 10.77 21.55 5.00
C PHE A 261 12.05 20.92 5.59
N PRO A 262 11.99 19.65 6.03
CA PRO A 262 13.14 18.98 6.62
C PRO A 262 14.22 18.68 5.58
N TYR A 263 15.42 18.42 6.07
CA TYR A 263 16.48 17.85 5.26
C TYR A 263 16.29 16.35 5.13
N VAL A 264 16.25 15.84 3.91
CA VAL A 264 15.96 14.41 3.65
C VAL A 264 17.23 13.63 3.32
N ASN A 265 18.26 14.27 2.74
CA ASN A 265 19.52 13.64 2.27
C ASN A 265 19.39 12.23 1.66
N GLY A 266 18.33 11.98 0.92
CA GLY A 266 18.19 10.75 0.15
C GLY A 266 18.89 10.95 -1.17
N GLY A 267 19.58 9.93 -1.69
CA GLY A 267 20.19 9.98 -3.03
C GLY A 267 19.24 10.48 -4.14
N LEU A 268 17.92 10.46 -3.91
CA LEU A 268 16.87 11.03 -4.75
C LEU A 268 16.97 12.56 -4.99
N PHE A 269 17.38 13.36 -4.02
CA PHE A 269 17.45 14.83 -4.14
C PHE A 269 18.84 15.36 -4.46
N ARG A 270 19.84 14.47 -4.53
CA ARG A 270 21.24 14.82 -4.73
C ARG A 270 21.53 15.39 -6.12
N ASP A 271 20.94 14.78 -7.15
CA ASP A 271 21.26 15.15 -8.54
C ASP A 271 20.48 16.40 -8.95
N LYS A 272 21.14 17.39 -9.56
CA LYS A 272 20.44 18.53 -10.19
C LYS A 272 19.71 18.01 -11.43
N ILE A 273 18.42 18.29 -11.54
CA ILE A 273 17.60 17.93 -12.70
C ILE A 273 16.85 19.17 -13.17
N ASP A 274 16.56 19.23 -14.47
CA ASP A 274 15.69 20.25 -15.01
C ASP A 274 14.23 19.91 -14.72
N VAL A 275 13.55 20.78 -13.96
CA VAL A 275 12.12 20.64 -13.68
C VAL A 275 11.30 21.08 -14.91
N PRO A 276 10.37 20.25 -15.40
CA PRO A 276 9.58 20.59 -16.59
C PRO A 276 8.68 21.79 -16.34
N VAL A 277 8.45 22.61 -17.38
CA VAL A 277 7.57 23.78 -17.32
C VAL A 277 6.11 23.34 -17.27
N PHE A 278 5.33 24.03 -16.45
CA PHE A 278 3.93 23.71 -16.21
C PHE A 278 2.98 24.56 -17.05
N THR A 279 1.78 24.01 -17.29
CA THR A 279 0.59 24.75 -17.71
C THR A 279 -0.38 24.89 -16.54
N ALA A 280 -1.39 25.75 -16.67
CA ALA A 280 -2.49 25.83 -15.70
C ALA A 280 -3.13 24.46 -15.45
N LYS A 281 -3.29 23.65 -16.51
CA LYS A 281 -3.84 22.29 -16.41
C LYS A 281 -2.88 21.34 -15.67
N ALA A 282 -1.59 21.35 -15.99
CA ALA A 282 -0.60 20.53 -15.28
C ALA A 282 -0.53 20.90 -13.79
N ARG A 283 -0.57 22.19 -13.45
CA ARG A 283 -0.60 22.67 -12.05
C ARG A 283 -1.86 22.16 -11.35
N LYS A 284 -3.01 22.24 -12.00
CA LYS A 284 -4.27 21.74 -11.44
C LYS A 284 -4.19 20.24 -11.13
N ILE A 285 -3.70 19.43 -12.07
CA ILE A 285 -3.54 17.99 -11.85
C ILE A 285 -2.56 17.71 -10.70
N LEU A 286 -1.47 18.48 -10.60
CA LEU A 286 -0.51 18.34 -9.51
C LEU A 286 -1.15 18.60 -8.13
N ILE A 287 -2.02 19.60 -8.01
CA ILE A 287 -2.78 19.88 -6.78
C ILE A 287 -3.80 18.77 -6.51
N GLU A 288 -4.56 18.35 -7.52
CA GLU A 288 -5.54 17.25 -7.39
C GLU A 288 -4.87 15.92 -6.98
N LEU A 289 -3.59 15.71 -7.30
CA LEU A 289 -2.79 14.58 -6.80
C LEU A 289 -2.45 14.72 -5.31
N GLY A 290 -2.18 15.94 -4.84
CA GLY A 290 -1.91 16.25 -3.44
C GLY A 290 -3.13 16.16 -2.53
N GLU A 291 -4.34 16.26 -3.10
CA GLU A 291 -5.60 16.05 -2.37
C GLU A 291 -5.94 14.56 -2.14
N LEU A 292 -5.20 13.64 -2.78
CA LEU A 292 -5.39 12.20 -2.57
C LEU A 292 -4.77 11.76 -1.24
N ASN A 293 -5.33 10.72 -0.62
CA ASN A 293 -4.76 10.12 0.59
C ASN A 293 -3.72 9.05 0.23
N TRP A 294 -2.46 9.45 0.16
CA TRP A 294 -1.31 8.61 -0.14
C TRP A 294 -0.98 7.60 0.96
N ARG A 295 -1.53 7.75 2.18
CA ARG A 295 -1.49 6.68 3.20
C ARG A 295 -2.25 5.42 2.76
N GLN A 296 -3.25 5.58 1.89
CA GLN A 296 -4.10 4.47 1.42
C GLN A 296 -3.62 3.87 0.10
N ILE A 297 -2.65 4.50 -0.56
CA ILE A 297 -2.13 4.05 -1.85
C ILE A 297 -1.10 2.95 -1.62
N ASN A 298 -1.27 1.81 -2.28
CA ASN A 298 -0.29 0.74 -2.29
C ASN A 298 0.80 1.05 -3.34
N PRO A 299 2.08 1.23 -2.94
CA PRO A 299 3.12 1.64 -3.88
C PRO A 299 3.39 0.64 -5.00
N GLU A 300 3.27 -0.67 -4.73
CA GLU A 300 3.47 -1.71 -5.73
C GLU A 300 2.34 -1.70 -6.77
N SER A 301 1.10 -1.62 -6.29
CA SER A 301 -0.10 -1.54 -7.14
C SER A 301 -0.07 -0.30 -8.04
N PHE A 302 0.20 0.86 -7.43
CA PHE A 302 0.40 2.13 -8.14
C PHE A 302 1.49 1.99 -9.21
N ASN A 303 2.68 1.48 -8.86
CA ASN A 303 3.79 1.38 -9.81
C ASN A 303 3.48 0.46 -10.99
N ARG A 304 2.81 -0.68 -10.78
CA ARG A 304 2.39 -1.56 -11.88
C ARG A 304 1.42 -0.87 -12.83
N THR A 305 0.41 -0.19 -12.29
CA THR A 305 -0.58 0.54 -13.11
C THR A 305 0.06 1.72 -13.82
N TRP A 306 0.93 2.46 -13.15
CA TRP A 306 1.73 3.55 -13.69
C TRP A 306 2.58 3.12 -14.89
N GLU A 307 3.40 2.09 -14.71
CA GLU A 307 4.28 1.55 -15.75
C GLU A 307 3.46 1.05 -16.95
N ARG A 308 2.30 0.43 -16.71
CA ARG A 308 1.38 -0.01 -17.78
C ARG A 308 0.82 1.15 -18.59
N LEU A 309 0.44 2.26 -17.95
CA LEU A 309 -0.13 3.42 -18.63
C LEU A 309 0.89 4.18 -19.49
N LEU A 310 2.17 4.06 -19.17
CA LEU A 310 3.26 4.71 -19.90
C LEU A 310 3.89 3.83 -20.99
N GLN A 311 3.52 2.54 -21.07
CA GLN A 311 3.93 1.70 -22.20
C GLN A 311 3.19 2.14 -23.47
N PRO A 312 3.88 2.26 -24.62
CA PRO A 312 3.20 2.49 -25.88
C PRO A 312 2.26 1.32 -26.15
N SER A 313 0.99 1.61 -26.47
CA SER A 313 0.01 0.61 -26.87
C SER A 313 0.63 -0.29 -27.96
N PRO A 314 0.53 -1.63 -27.87
CA PRO A 314 0.98 -2.48 -28.96
C PRO A 314 0.27 -2.03 -30.25
N PRO A 315 0.96 -1.96 -31.39
CA PRO A 315 0.32 -1.62 -32.65
C PRO A 315 -0.85 -2.58 -32.84
N SER A 316 -2.04 -2.03 -33.06
CA SER A 316 -3.21 -2.79 -33.47
C SER A 316 -2.80 -3.62 -34.69
N LEU A 317 -2.80 -4.94 -34.53
CA LEU A 317 -2.51 -5.85 -35.64
C LEU A 317 -3.48 -5.53 -36.80
N PRO A 318 -2.96 -5.42 -38.03
CA PRO A 318 -3.70 -4.93 -39.19
C PRO A 318 -4.87 -5.83 -39.60
#